data_AF-A0A971WDB8-F1
#
_entry.id   AF-A0A971WDB8-F1
#
_cell.length_a   1.000
_cell.length_b   1.000
_cell.length_c   1.000
_cell.angle_alpha   90.00
_cell.angle_beta   90.00
_cell.angle_gamma   90.00
#
_symmetry.space_group_name_H-M   'P 1'
#
loop_
_entity.id
_entity.type
_entity.pdbx_description
1 polymer ?
#
loop_
_entity_poly.entity_id
_entity_poly.type
_entity_poly.pdbx_seq_one_letter_code
_entity_poly.pdbx_strand_id
1 'polypeptide(L)'
;MINRLDKLLSLLIAGVMMLSSFSFDSLHTEVVRTDTEDYIGLKTAYEDYFKIGVAGGSRTLLENKEMVLKNFNSITCENAMKVYAIHPAENNWQFAEADAIANLCRENGLVMRGHTLVWGYAYDVCPWMLYDGDDYASPELFYARLKDHVTTIINRYDDVVYAWDVVNEALNYNRSDKYKDYLVYQIYGEDYIKNTFRFADEALNAIGSDAKLFLNETKMERSSVKADYTYNLIKQLQAEGIRIDGVGIQGHYDFYHPNESARRVDKTIKRFASLGLDVEITEMDITIYDDILPGVKYETLSQWRETFQRERYKKLFKVYRDNADVITNVTFWGVNDAVSYRSVGEDRADWPLLFDVDSNPKSNYYAVTDFYFTQSVK
;
A
#
# COMPACT_ATOMS: atom_id res chain seq x y z
N MET A 1 26.88 64.68 8.97
CA MET A 1 26.57 63.24 9.01
C MET A 1 25.43 62.88 9.96
N ILE A 2 24.66 63.86 10.49
CA ILE A 2 23.49 63.65 11.37
C ILE A 2 22.15 63.78 10.60
N ASN A 3 22.10 64.56 9.50
CA ASN A 3 20.83 64.82 8.78
C ASN A 3 20.33 63.71 7.82
N ARG A 4 20.96 62.52 7.77
CA ARG A 4 20.47 61.37 6.98
C ARG A 4 19.85 60.25 7.83
N LEU A 5 20.08 60.22 9.15
CA LEU A 5 19.44 59.23 10.02
C LEU A 5 17.98 59.60 10.35
N ASP A 6 17.66 60.88 10.52
CA ASP A 6 16.30 61.31 10.91
C ASP A 6 15.25 61.13 9.80
N LYS A 7 15.66 61.13 8.53
CA LYS A 7 14.78 60.83 7.39
C LYS A 7 14.50 59.33 7.22
N LEU A 8 15.41 58.46 7.66
CA LEU A 8 15.21 57.01 7.63
C LEU A 8 14.33 56.53 8.79
N LEU A 9 14.41 57.17 9.96
CA LEU A 9 13.59 56.82 11.12
C LEU A 9 12.11 57.26 10.96
N SER A 10 11.86 58.39 10.29
CA SER A 10 10.51 58.89 10.01
C SER A 10 9.78 58.09 8.92
N LEU A 11 10.51 57.51 7.96
CA LEU A 11 9.96 56.57 6.97
C LEU A 11 9.66 55.18 7.58
N LEU A 12 10.42 54.74 8.58
CA LEU A 12 10.14 53.48 9.28
C LEU A 12 8.87 53.56 10.15
N ILE A 13 8.63 54.70 10.82
CA ILE A 13 7.45 54.86 11.69
C ILE A 13 6.15 55.04 10.90
N ALA A 14 6.22 55.66 9.70
CA ALA A 14 5.06 55.75 8.81
C ALA A 14 4.69 54.40 8.15
N GLY A 15 5.68 53.55 7.88
CA GLY A 15 5.44 52.19 7.34
C GLY A 15 4.83 51.22 8.36
N VAL A 16 5.12 51.41 9.65
CA VAL A 16 4.59 50.55 10.73
C VAL A 16 3.15 50.90 11.11
N MET A 17 2.67 52.12 10.83
CA MET A 17 1.26 52.51 11.07
C MET A 17 0.31 52.29 9.89
N MET A 18 0.81 51.90 8.70
CA MET A 18 -0.02 51.61 7.51
C MET A 18 -0.28 50.11 7.27
N LEU A 19 0.04 49.25 8.23
CA LEU A 19 -0.25 47.80 8.15
C LEU A 19 -1.31 47.32 9.17
N SER A 20 -1.99 48.23 9.87
CA SER A 20 -3.05 47.91 10.84
C SER A 20 -4.48 47.98 10.26
N SER A 21 -4.65 47.83 8.94
CA SER A 21 -5.98 47.83 8.31
C SER A 21 -6.14 46.86 7.14
N PHE A 22 -5.47 45.70 7.20
CA PHE A 22 -5.99 44.53 6.50
C PHE A 22 -6.95 43.81 7.44
N SER A 23 -8.23 43.97 7.13
CA SER A 23 -9.30 43.12 7.65
C SER A 23 -8.89 41.67 7.44
N PHE A 24 -8.62 40.97 8.55
CA PHE A 24 -8.57 39.51 8.58
C PHE A 24 -10.00 39.02 8.42
N ASP A 25 -10.49 39.04 7.20
CA ASP A 25 -11.71 38.34 6.82
C ASP A 25 -11.32 37.26 5.81
N SER A 26 -11.65 36.01 6.14
CA SER A 26 -11.24 34.74 5.51
C SER A 26 -9.89 34.14 5.94
N LEU A 27 -9.64 34.07 7.25
CA LEU A 27 -9.08 32.81 7.75
C LEU A 27 -10.19 31.76 7.58
N HIS A 28 -10.07 30.88 6.59
CA HIS A 28 -10.73 29.59 6.66
C HIS A 28 -10.19 28.89 7.92
N THR A 29 -10.90 29.06 9.03
CA THR A 29 -10.82 28.17 10.17
C THR A 29 -11.16 26.78 9.64
N GLU A 30 -10.13 26.00 9.31
CA GLU A 30 -10.26 24.54 9.33
C GLU A 30 -10.76 24.23 10.73
N VAL A 31 -12.03 23.83 10.82
CA VAL A 31 -12.61 23.33 12.05
C VAL A 31 -11.86 22.03 12.35
N VAL A 32 -10.86 22.12 13.23
CA VAL A 32 -10.24 20.94 13.81
C VAL A 32 -11.30 20.32 14.70
N ARG A 33 -11.99 19.30 14.18
CA ARG A 33 -12.93 18.49 14.97
C ARG A 33 -12.13 17.69 15.98
N THR A 34 -12.37 17.94 17.27
CA THR A 34 -11.68 17.29 18.39
C THR A 34 -12.50 16.21 19.09
N ASP A 35 -13.67 15.86 18.58
CA ASP A 35 -14.53 14.84 19.21
C ASP A 35 -14.29 13.47 18.55
N THR A 36 -13.62 12.59 19.30
CA THR A 36 -13.11 11.28 18.84
C THR A 36 -14.20 10.23 18.60
N GLU A 37 -15.48 10.50 18.93
CA GLU A 37 -16.57 9.53 18.76
C GLU A 37 -17.36 9.67 17.45
N ASP A 38 -17.41 10.85 16.82
CA ASP A 38 -18.32 11.12 15.68
C ASP A 38 -17.61 11.44 14.36
N TYR A 39 -16.68 10.56 13.96
CA TYR A 39 -16.09 10.58 12.63
C TYR A 39 -16.77 9.57 11.69
N ILE A 40 -16.96 9.95 10.42
CA ILE A 40 -17.47 9.07 9.36
C ILE A 40 -16.45 7.99 9.05
N GLY A 41 -16.83 6.71 8.92
CA GLY A 41 -15.92 5.63 8.56
C GLY A 41 -15.41 5.73 7.11
N LEU A 42 -14.15 5.36 6.86
CA LEU A 42 -13.54 5.45 5.52
C LEU A 42 -14.35 4.70 4.45
N LYS A 43 -14.78 3.46 4.71
CA LYS A 43 -15.59 2.67 3.76
C LYS A 43 -16.89 3.36 3.34
N THR A 44 -17.47 4.18 4.22
CA THR A 44 -18.66 4.98 3.92
C THR A 44 -18.29 6.20 3.11
N ALA A 45 -17.21 6.92 3.48
CA ALA A 45 -16.77 8.09 2.74
C ALA A 45 -16.39 7.77 1.27
N TYR A 46 -16.01 6.53 0.98
CA TYR A 46 -15.53 6.07 -0.32
C TYR A 46 -16.45 5.06 -1.02
N GLU A 47 -17.69 4.89 -0.57
CA GLU A 47 -18.60 3.85 -1.08
C GLU A 47 -18.87 3.95 -2.60
N ASP A 48 -18.92 5.16 -3.14
CA ASP A 48 -19.11 5.45 -4.57
C ASP A 48 -17.81 5.45 -5.39
N TYR A 49 -16.66 5.16 -4.76
CA TYR A 49 -15.35 5.23 -5.41
C TYR A 49 -14.68 3.85 -5.51
N PHE A 50 -14.31 3.27 -4.37
CA PHE A 50 -13.53 2.03 -4.32
C PHE A 50 -13.58 1.40 -2.93
N LYS A 51 -13.16 0.14 -2.80
CA LYS A 51 -12.97 -0.50 -1.49
C LYS A 51 -11.83 0.17 -0.71
N ILE A 52 -11.99 0.22 0.61
CA ILE A 52 -10.97 0.70 1.54
C ILE A 52 -10.51 -0.48 2.38
N GLY A 53 -9.23 -0.82 2.25
CA GLY A 53 -8.63 -1.96 2.90
C GLY A 53 -7.65 -1.62 4.02
N VAL A 54 -7.37 -2.61 4.85
CA VAL A 54 -6.35 -2.54 5.90
C VAL A 54 -5.54 -3.84 5.95
N ALA A 55 -4.23 -3.72 6.10
CA ALA A 55 -3.36 -4.86 6.37
C ALA A 55 -3.10 -5.01 7.87
N GLY A 56 -2.95 -6.25 8.32
CA GLY A 56 -2.49 -6.55 9.68
C GLY A 56 -2.36 -8.04 9.96
N GLY A 57 -1.69 -8.36 11.07
CA GLY A 57 -1.74 -9.69 11.69
C GLY A 57 -3.07 -9.95 12.42
N SER A 58 -3.37 -11.22 12.69
CA SER A 58 -4.66 -11.62 13.28
C SER A 58 -4.94 -10.91 14.62
N ARG A 59 -3.93 -10.86 15.49
CA ARG A 59 -4.01 -10.22 16.80
C ARG A 59 -4.38 -8.74 16.67
N THR A 60 -3.63 -7.99 15.87
CA THR A 60 -3.83 -6.55 15.68
C THR A 60 -5.23 -6.25 15.11
N LEU A 61 -5.68 -7.02 14.13
CA LEU A 61 -7.00 -6.84 13.52
C LEU A 61 -8.13 -7.15 14.51
N LEU A 62 -7.99 -8.20 15.32
CA LEU A 62 -9.00 -8.61 16.30
C LEU A 62 -9.05 -7.67 17.52
N GLU A 63 -7.90 -7.24 18.04
CA GLU A 63 -7.82 -6.26 19.14
C GLU A 63 -8.43 -4.90 18.74
N ASN A 64 -8.40 -4.55 17.45
CA ASN A 64 -8.95 -3.30 16.91
C ASN A 64 -10.24 -3.50 16.09
N LYS A 65 -10.98 -4.61 16.31
CA LYS A 65 -12.10 -5.04 15.46
C LYS A 65 -13.14 -3.94 15.22
N GLU A 66 -13.56 -3.20 16.24
CA GLU A 66 -14.58 -2.15 16.08
C GLU A 66 -14.12 -1.03 15.14
N MET A 67 -12.89 -0.55 15.30
CA MET A 67 -12.29 0.44 14.41
C MET A 67 -12.16 -0.12 13.00
N VAL A 68 -11.69 -1.37 12.87
CA VAL A 68 -11.56 -2.04 11.57
C VAL A 68 -12.90 -2.12 10.85
N LEU A 69 -13.95 -2.56 11.54
CA LEU A 69 -15.29 -2.68 10.96
C LEU A 69 -15.95 -1.34 10.67
N LYS A 70 -15.63 -0.28 11.44
CA LYS A 70 -16.09 1.08 11.14
C LYS A 70 -15.48 1.60 9.84
N ASN A 71 -14.23 1.29 9.57
CA ASN A 71 -13.44 1.97 8.54
C ASN A 71 -13.21 1.17 7.25
N PHE A 72 -13.12 -0.16 7.30
CA PHE A 72 -12.64 -0.95 6.18
C PHE A 72 -13.67 -1.97 5.70
N ASN A 73 -13.60 -2.30 4.40
CA ASN A 73 -14.42 -3.33 3.75
C ASN A 73 -13.57 -4.35 2.96
N SER A 74 -12.25 -4.30 3.13
CA SER A 74 -11.26 -5.23 2.58
C SER A 74 -10.14 -5.45 3.61
N ILE A 75 -9.62 -6.67 3.72
CA ILE A 75 -8.49 -7.00 4.61
C ILE A 75 -7.36 -7.67 3.82
N THR A 76 -6.12 -7.33 4.15
CA THR A 76 -4.93 -8.05 3.69
C THR A 76 -4.22 -8.69 4.89
N CYS A 77 -3.83 -9.96 4.77
CA CYS A 77 -2.93 -10.57 5.76
C CYS A 77 -1.53 -9.97 5.59
N GLU A 78 -1.02 -9.24 6.59
CA GLU A 78 0.30 -8.57 6.48
C GLU A 78 1.44 -9.57 6.24
N ASN A 79 1.38 -10.73 6.93
CA ASN A 79 2.40 -11.77 6.84
C ASN A 79 1.83 -13.19 6.79
N ALA A 80 0.64 -13.44 7.34
CA ALA A 80 0.11 -14.79 7.58
C ALA A 80 -0.11 -15.65 6.31
N MET A 81 -0.14 -15.05 5.12
CA MET A 81 -0.29 -15.74 3.84
C MET A 81 0.98 -15.73 2.98
N LYS A 82 2.08 -15.15 3.47
CA LYS A 82 3.40 -15.25 2.83
C LYS A 82 3.92 -16.68 2.93
N VAL A 83 4.74 -17.11 1.97
CA VAL A 83 5.16 -18.51 1.82
C VAL A 83 5.81 -19.03 3.11
N TYR A 84 6.71 -18.24 3.71
CA TYR A 84 7.39 -18.62 4.96
C TYR A 84 6.47 -18.75 6.16
N ALA A 85 5.34 -18.05 6.16
CA ALA A 85 4.39 -18.08 7.25
C ALA A 85 3.41 -19.25 7.07
N ILE A 86 2.82 -19.38 5.88
CA ILE A 86 1.71 -20.32 5.64
C ILE A 86 2.18 -21.73 5.26
N HIS A 87 3.31 -21.86 4.55
CA HIS A 87 3.87 -23.12 4.07
C HIS A 87 5.38 -23.21 4.36
N PRO A 88 5.80 -23.24 5.64
CA PRO A 88 7.22 -23.19 6.03
C PRO A 88 8.05 -24.42 5.67
N ALA A 89 7.43 -25.59 5.43
CA ALA A 89 8.11 -26.80 4.96
C ALA A 89 7.15 -27.64 4.09
N GLU A 90 7.70 -28.46 3.19
CA GLU A 90 6.96 -29.18 2.11
C GLU A 90 5.71 -29.97 2.57
N ASN A 91 5.68 -30.44 3.81
CA ASN A 91 4.53 -31.16 4.37
C ASN A 91 4.03 -30.52 5.68
N ASN A 92 4.29 -29.24 5.89
CA ASN A 92 3.95 -28.51 7.11
C ASN A 92 3.26 -27.19 6.76
N TRP A 93 1.95 -27.15 7.01
CA TRP A 93 1.10 -25.99 6.78
C TRP A 93 0.74 -25.29 8.09
N GLN A 94 0.68 -23.97 8.05
CA GLN A 94 0.39 -23.11 9.20
C GLN A 94 -0.77 -22.17 8.88
N PHE A 95 -2.00 -22.71 8.84
CA PHE A 95 -3.18 -21.94 8.45
C PHE A 95 -3.80 -21.11 9.57
N ALA A 96 -3.46 -21.36 10.83
CA ALA A 96 -4.21 -20.83 11.97
C ALA A 96 -4.36 -19.30 11.96
N GLU A 97 -3.30 -18.56 11.61
CA GLU A 97 -3.34 -17.10 11.59
C GLU A 97 -4.18 -16.56 10.42
N ALA A 98 -3.96 -17.08 9.21
CA ALA A 98 -4.72 -16.69 8.03
C ALA A 98 -6.21 -17.09 8.15
N ASP A 99 -6.50 -18.25 8.74
CA ASP A 99 -7.87 -18.70 9.05
C ASP A 99 -8.58 -17.75 10.02
N ALA A 100 -7.89 -17.24 11.04
CA ALA A 100 -8.47 -16.28 11.98
C ALA A 100 -8.89 -14.98 11.28
N ILE A 101 -8.07 -14.49 10.33
CA ILE A 101 -8.37 -13.29 9.54
C ILE A 101 -9.49 -13.56 8.52
N ALA A 102 -9.45 -14.71 7.84
CA ALA A 102 -10.51 -15.14 6.93
C ALA A 102 -11.85 -15.27 7.66
N ASN A 103 -11.87 -15.80 8.89
CA ASN A 103 -13.07 -15.88 9.71
C ASN A 103 -13.59 -14.50 10.13
N LEU A 104 -12.69 -13.56 10.50
CA LEU A 104 -13.09 -12.17 10.73
C LEU A 104 -13.78 -11.59 9.49
N CYS A 105 -13.29 -11.87 8.29
CA CYS A 105 -13.90 -11.42 7.05
C CYS A 105 -15.28 -12.05 6.83
N ARG A 106 -15.38 -13.38 6.91
CA ARG A 106 -16.63 -14.15 6.76
C ARG A 106 -17.73 -13.69 7.72
N GLU A 107 -17.40 -13.54 9.00
CA GLU A 107 -18.34 -13.16 10.06
C GLU A 107 -18.90 -11.75 9.88
N ASN A 108 -18.20 -10.87 9.16
CA ASN A 108 -18.53 -9.45 9.07
C ASN A 108 -18.77 -8.97 7.63
N GLY A 109 -18.86 -9.89 6.66
CA GLY A 109 -19.10 -9.58 5.25
C GLY A 109 -18.00 -8.74 4.61
N LEU A 110 -16.75 -8.90 5.05
CA LEU A 110 -15.58 -8.29 4.42
C LEU A 110 -15.01 -9.23 3.35
N VAL A 111 -14.30 -8.66 2.37
CA VAL A 111 -13.50 -9.43 1.43
C VAL A 111 -12.03 -9.43 1.84
N MET A 112 -11.26 -10.40 1.36
CA MET A 112 -9.84 -10.51 1.64
C MET A 112 -9.00 -10.38 0.36
N ARG A 113 -7.86 -9.71 0.43
CA ARG A 113 -6.78 -9.81 -0.57
C ARG A 113 -5.79 -10.87 -0.11
N GLY A 114 -5.55 -11.86 -0.96
CA GLY A 114 -4.52 -12.86 -0.73
C GLY A 114 -3.14 -12.31 -1.03
N HIS A 115 -2.32 -12.11 0.00
CA HIS A 115 -0.97 -11.55 -0.12
C HIS A 115 0.04 -12.46 0.58
N THR A 116 0.87 -13.21 -0.14
CA THR A 116 1.02 -13.32 -1.61
C THR A 116 1.31 -14.78 -1.94
N LEU A 117 1.01 -15.23 -3.16
CA LEU A 117 1.30 -16.62 -3.56
C LEU A 117 2.79 -16.88 -3.69
N VAL A 118 3.55 -15.91 -4.22
CA VAL A 118 5.01 -15.90 -4.22
C VAL A 118 5.50 -14.47 -4.07
N TRP A 119 6.50 -14.23 -3.25
CA TRP A 119 7.30 -13.01 -3.29
C TRP A 119 8.66 -13.30 -3.93
N GLY A 120 9.12 -12.45 -4.86
CA GLY A 120 10.43 -12.62 -5.50
C GLY A 120 11.60 -12.66 -4.50
N TYR A 121 11.43 -12.09 -3.31
CA TYR A 121 12.48 -12.06 -2.30
C TYR A 121 12.80 -13.45 -1.74
N ALA A 122 14.10 -13.81 -1.71
CA ALA A 122 14.56 -15.15 -1.32
C ALA A 122 14.21 -15.54 0.13
N TYR A 123 13.95 -14.57 1.00
CA TYR A 123 13.47 -14.84 2.36
C TYR A 123 12.08 -15.50 2.36
N ASP A 124 11.24 -15.19 1.37
CA ASP A 124 9.90 -15.74 1.26
C ASP A 124 9.90 -17.12 0.62
N VAL A 125 10.62 -17.29 -0.50
CA VAL A 125 10.71 -18.58 -1.20
C VAL A 125 11.57 -19.55 -0.38
N CYS A 126 10.89 -20.30 0.48
CA CYS A 126 11.51 -21.12 1.52
C CYS A 126 12.44 -22.21 0.96
N PRO A 127 13.44 -22.66 1.76
CA PRO A 127 14.41 -23.65 1.29
C PRO A 127 13.80 -24.95 0.75
N TRP A 128 12.70 -25.43 1.35
CA TRP A 128 12.02 -26.65 0.89
C TRP A 128 11.49 -26.52 -0.55
N MET A 129 11.19 -25.30 -1.00
CA MET A 129 10.71 -25.07 -2.37
C MET A 129 11.89 -24.98 -3.35
N LEU A 130 13.00 -24.35 -2.93
CA LEU A 130 14.15 -24.06 -3.78
C LEU A 130 15.20 -25.17 -3.89
N TYR A 131 15.32 -26.03 -2.88
CA TYR A 131 16.42 -27.00 -2.78
C TYR A 131 15.92 -28.46 -2.78
N ASP A 132 16.77 -29.35 -3.28
CA ASP A 132 16.66 -30.79 -3.17
C ASP A 132 17.99 -31.35 -2.64
N GLY A 133 18.06 -31.59 -1.34
CA GLY A 133 19.34 -31.83 -0.66
C GLY A 133 20.23 -30.57 -0.66
N ASP A 134 21.47 -30.74 -1.12
CA ASP A 134 22.46 -29.64 -1.19
C ASP A 134 22.38 -28.86 -2.53
N ASP A 135 21.59 -29.34 -3.49
CA ASP A 135 21.43 -28.77 -4.82
C ASP A 135 20.14 -27.96 -4.95
N TYR A 136 20.06 -27.08 -5.95
CA TYR A 136 18.79 -26.48 -6.34
C TYR A 136 17.85 -27.53 -6.91
N ALA A 137 16.57 -27.44 -6.58
CA ALA A 137 15.55 -28.31 -7.15
C ALA A 137 15.53 -28.20 -8.68
N SER A 138 15.26 -29.31 -9.37
CA SER A 138 15.04 -29.26 -10.82
C SER A 138 13.82 -28.39 -11.13
N PRO A 139 13.73 -27.79 -12.33
CA PRO A 139 12.55 -27.05 -12.75
C PRO A 139 11.25 -27.84 -12.53
N GLU A 140 11.25 -29.14 -12.84
CA GLU A 140 10.09 -30.01 -12.66
C GLU A 140 9.66 -30.11 -11.18
N LEU A 141 10.62 -30.32 -10.27
CA LEU A 141 10.34 -30.42 -8.84
C LEU A 141 9.89 -29.08 -8.26
N PHE A 142 10.57 -27.99 -8.60
CA PHE A 142 10.20 -26.64 -8.18
C PHE A 142 8.78 -26.29 -8.62
N TYR A 143 8.44 -26.52 -9.89
CA TYR A 143 7.10 -26.21 -10.40
C TYR A 143 6.02 -27.13 -9.85
N ALA A 144 6.32 -28.39 -9.52
CA ALA A 144 5.39 -29.26 -8.82
C ALA A 144 5.06 -28.71 -7.41
N ARG A 145 6.10 -28.32 -6.65
CA ARG A 145 5.98 -27.73 -5.31
C ARG A 145 5.24 -26.39 -5.33
N LEU A 146 5.56 -25.54 -6.29
CA LEU A 146 4.91 -24.25 -6.47
C LEU A 146 3.43 -24.42 -6.85
N LYS A 147 3.12 -25.35 -7.76
CA LYS A 147 1.73 -25.64 -8.14
C LYS A 147 0.91 -26.15 -6.96
N ASP A 148 1.46 -27.08 -6.19
CA ASP A 148 0.81 -27.61 -4.98
C ASP A 148 0.53 -26.49 -3.96
N HIS A 149 1.54 -25.64 -3.71
CA HIS A 149 1.40 -24.49 -2.81
C HIS A 149 0.29 -23.53 -3.25
N VAL A 150 0.34 -23.08 -4.52
CA VAL A 150 -0.64 -22.15 -5.10
C VAL A 150 -2.05 -22.73 -5.06
N THR A 151 -2.22 -23.97 -5.51
CA THR A 151 -3.53 -24.64 -5.59
C THR A 151 -4.13 -24.82 -4.20
N THR A 152 -3.33 -25.23 -3.22
CA THR A 152 -3.80 -25.46 -1.85
C THR A 152 -4.32 -24.18 -1.21
N ILE A 153 -3.59 -23.08 -1.34
CA ILE A 153 -3.97 -21.80 -0.75
C ILE A 153 -5.20 -21.21 -1.45
N ILE A 154 -5.23 -21.21 -2.79
CA ILE A 154 -6.38 -20.70 -3.55
C ILE A 154 -7.65 -21.46 -3.18
N ASN A 155 -7.61 -22.81 -3.18
CA ASN A 155 -8.78 -23.62 -2.87
C ASN A 155 -9.28 -23.45 -1.43
N ARG A 156 -8.39 -23.09 -0.49
CA ARG A 156 -8.75 -22.96 0.93
C ARG A 156 -9.54 -21.67 1.23
N TYR A 157 -9.28 -20.61 0.48
CA TYR A 157 -9.81 -19.27 0.76
C TYR A 157 -10.66 -18.71 -0.39
N ASP A 158 -11.21 -19.59 -1.22
CA ASP A 158 -12.01 -19.29 -2.41
C ASP A 158 -13.28 -18.48 -2.10
N ASP A 159 -13.84 -18.68 -0.92
CA ASP A 159 -15.07 -18.06 -0.46
C ASP A 159 -14.91 -16.60 -0.01
N VAL A 160 -13.67 -16.15 0.26
CA VAL A 160 -13.41 -14.85 0.88
C VAL A 160 -12.39 -14.01 0.13
N VAL A 161 -11.49 -14.62 -0.65
CA VAL A 161 -10.46 -13.89 -1.39
C VAL A 161 -10.98 -13.40 -2.73
N TYR A 162 -10.98 -12.08 -2.92
CA TYR A 162 -11.44 -11.46 -4.17
C TYR A 162 -10.28 -11.17 -5.16
N ALA A 163 -9.05 -11.08 -4.67
CA ALA A 163 -7.86 -10.81 -5.45
C ALA A 163 -6.63 -11.47 -4.82
N TRP A 164 -5.76 -12.02 -5.66
CA TRP A 164 -4.48 -12.58 -5.27
C TRP A 164 -3.34 -11.73 -5.82
N ASP A 165 -2.46 -11.27 -4.93
CA ASP A 165 -1.11 -10.91 -5.34
C ASP A 165 -0.41 -12.23 -5.71
N VAL A 166 -0.33 -12.51 -7.01
CA VAL A 166 0.21 -13.77 -7.53
C VAL A 166 1.71 -13.78 -7.40
N VAL A 167 2.33 -12.69 -7.82
CA VAL A 167 3.74 -12.42 -7.60
C VAL A 167 3.85 -11.04 -6.98
N ASN A 168 4.39 -10.99 -5.77
CA ASN A 168 4.84 -9.75 -5.14
C ASN A 168 6.29 -9.50 -5.53
N GLU A 169 6.63 -8.25 -5.82
CA GLU A 169 7.98 -7.79 -6.15
C GLU A 169 8.74 -8.80 -7.01
N ALA A 170 8.28 -9.03 -8.23
CA ALA A 170 8.98 -9.86 -9.20
C ALA A 170 10.40 -9.31 -9.49
N LEU A 171 10.61 -8.02 -9.22
CA LEU A 171 11.81 -7.27 -9.55
C LEU A 171 12.42 -6.60 -8.34
N ASN A 172 13.73 -6.79 -8.16
CA ASN A 172 14.49 -6.16 -7.08
C ASN A 172 14.48 -4.63 -7.21
N TYR A 173 14.56 -3.94 -6.09
CA TYR A 173 14.52 -2.49 -5.97
C TYR A 173 15.77 -1.74 -6.50
N ASN A 174 16.81 -2.43 -6.99
CA ASN A 174 18.10 -1.75 -7.17
C ASN A 174 18.11 -0.75 -8.36
N ARG A 175 18.80 0.39 -8.18
CA ARG A 175 18.91 1.50 -9.16
C ARG A 175 19.80 1.18 -10.38
N SER A 176 20.16 -0.08 -10.56
CA SER A 176 20.91 -0.60 -11.72
C SER A 176 20.09 -1.68 -12.43
N ASP A 177 20.60 -2.19 -13.53
CA ASP A 177 20.16 -3.37 -14.31
C ASP A 177 19.91 -4.68 -13.52
N LYS A 178 19.99 -4.64 -12.18
CA LYS A 178 19.91 -5.75 -11.23
C LYS A 178 18.51 -6.07 -10.71
N TYR A 179 17.46 -5.63 -11.41
CA TYR A 179 16.07 -5.99 -11.11
C TYR A 179 15.85 -7.52 -11.07
N LYS A 180 16.76 -8.30 -11.68
CA LYS A 180 16.72 -9.76 -11.81
C LYS A 180 17.57 -10.51 -10.76
N ASP A 181 18.03 -9.82 -9.71
CA ASP A 181 18.97 -10.39 -8.71
C ASP A 181 18.32 -11.25 -7.63
N TYR A 182 17.01 -11.47 -7.69
CA TYR A 182 16.36 -12.40 -6.78
C TYR A 182 16.74 -13.85 -7.10
N LEU A 183 17.03 -14.64 -6.07
CA LEU A 183 17.53 -16.01 -6.21
C LEU A 183 16.61 -16.89 -7.08
N VAL A 184 15.29 -16.83 -6.84
CA VAL A 184 14.31 -17.57 -7.65
C VAL A 184 14.36 -17.17 -9.13
N TYR A 185 14.55 -15.88 -9.42
CA TYR A 185 14.73 -15.39 -10.80
C TYR A 185 16.06 -15.86 -11.39
N GLN A 186 17.14 -15.88 -10.62
CA GLN A 186 18.45 -16.35 -11.08
C GLN A 186 18.45 -17.84 -11.45
N ILE A 187 17.70 -18.66 -10.71
CA ILE A 187 17.63 -20.11 -10.94
C ILE A 187 16.63 -20.45 -12.06
N TYR A 188 15.40 -19.92 -11.99
CA TYR A 188 14.30 -20.34 -12.86
C TYR A 188 13.92 -19.31 -13.93
N GLY A 189 14.59 -18.16 -13.98
CA GLY A 189 14.33 -17.11 -14.95
C GLY A 189 12.95 -16.47 -14.78
N GLU A 190 12.46 -15.85 -15.85
CA GLU A 190 11.11 -15.26 -15.86
C GLU A 190 9.98 -16.30 -15.81
N ASP A 191 10.29 -17.57 -16.11
CA ASP A 191 9.29 -18.63 -16.18
C ASP A 191 8.64 -18.92 -14.82
N TYR A 192 9.29 -18.61 -13.69
CA TYR A 192 8.62 -18.72 -12.39
C TYR A 192 7.40 -17.80 -12.31
N ILE A 193 7.52 -16.56 -12.79
CA ILE A 193 6.42 -15.59 -12.80
C ILE A 193 5.29 -16.13 -13.67
N LYS A 194 5.61 -16.54 -14.90
CA LYS A 194 4.65 -17.06 -15.87
C LYS A 194 3.90 -18.28 -15.34
N ASN A 195 4.63 -19.23 -14.75
CA ASN A 195 4.04 -20.45 -14.23
C ASN A 195 3.22 -20.20 -12.96
N THR A 196 3.61 -19.27 -12.06
CA THR A 196 2.76 -18.90 -10.92
C THR A 196 1.40 -18.35 -11.39
N PHE A 197 1.39 -17.46 -12.38
CA PHE A 197 0.13 -16.95 -12.96
C PHE A 197 -0.70 -18.06 -13.61
N ARG A 198 -0.07 -18.98 -14.37
CA ARG A 198 -0.79 -20.12 -14.96
C ARG A 198 -1.38 -21.03 -13.89
N PHE A 199 -0.64 -21.37 -12.84
CA PHE A 199 -1.15 -22.21 -11.76
C PHE A 199 -2.26 -21.53 -10.98
N ALA A 200 -2.16 -20.22 -10.76
CA ALA A 200 -3.22 -19.46 -10.10
C ALA A 200 -4.50 -19.43 -10.95
N ASP A 201 -4.40 -19.16 -12.26
CA ASP A 201 -5.54 -19.19 -13.18
C ASP A 201 -6.15 -20.59 -13.28
N GLU A 202 -5.32 -21.64 -13.41
CA GLU A 202 -5.79 -23.03 -13.41
C GLU A 202 -6.57 -23.37 -12.12
N ALA A 203 -6.05 -22.98 -10.95
CA ALA A 203 -6.70 -23.24 -9.67
C ALA A 203 -8.04 -22.49 -9.53
N LEU A 204 -8.09 -21.20 -9.91
CA LEU A 204 -9.32 -20.42 -9.89
C LEU A 204 -10.37 -20.98 -10.85
N ASN A 205 -9.96 -21.35 -12.06
CA ASN A 205 -10.87 -21.96 -13.05
C ASN A 205 -11.41 -23.32 -12.57
N ALA A 206 -10.60 -24.11 -11.88
CA ALA A 206 -11.01 -25.42 -11.36
C ALA A 206 -12.13 -25.33 -10.31
N ILE A 207 -12.19 -24.23 -9.55
CA ILE A 207 -13.21 -23.98 -8.53
C ILE A 207 -14.29 -22.98 -8.98
N GLY A 208 -14.19 -22.46 -10.20
CA GLY A 208 -15.15 -21.48 -10.74
C GLY A 208 -15.13 -20.12 -10.04
N SER A 209 -13.99 -19.74 -9.45
CA SER A 209 -13.83 -18.45 -8.76
C SER A 209 -13.59 -17.31 -9.75
N ASP A 210 -14.17 -16.15 -9.46
CA ASP A 210 -13.99 -14.89 -10.18
C ASP A 210 -12.89 -14.00 -9.57
N ALA A 211 -12.13 -14.52 -8.60
CA ALA A 211 -11.03 -13.78 -7.99
C ALA A 211 -10.02 -13.31 -9.05
N LYS A 212 -9.44 -12.14 -8.81
CA LYS A 212 -8.55 -11.46 -9.77
C LYS A 212 -7.08 -11.75 -9.50
N LEU A 213 -6.29 -11.83 -10.56
CA LEU A 213 -4.85 -12.10 -10.50
C LEU A 213 -4.03 -10.82 -10.68
N PHE A 214 -3.27 -10.46 -9.66
CA PHE A 214 -2.48 -9.23 -9.60
C PHE A 214 -0.96 -9.48 -9.63
N LEU A 215 -0.24 -8.61 -10.33
CA LEU A 215 1.19 -8.39 -10.11
C LEU A 215 1.33 -7.20 -9.15
N ASN A 216 1.86 -7.42 -7.94
CA ASN A 216 2.02 -6.38 -6.93
C ASN A 216 3.47 -5.90 -6.87
N GLU A 217 3.70 -4.60 -7.01
CA GLU A 217 5.05 -4.06 -7.13
C GLU A 217 5.28 -2.76 -6.37
N THR A 218 6.51 -2.62 -5.88
CA THR A 218 6.96 -1.43 -5.15
C THR A 218 7.63 -0.42 -6.07
N LYS A 219 7.53 0.86 -5.72
CA LYS A 219 8.33 1.97 -6.28
C LYS A 219 8.21 2.17 -7.80
N MET A 220 7.14 1.69 -8.45
CA MET A 220 6.88 1.94 -9.88
C MET A 220 6.60 3.42 -10.15
N GLU A 221 5.86 4.05 -9.23
CA GLU A 221 5.57 5.48 -9.27
C GLU A 221 6.83 6.34 -9.06
N ARG A 222 7.86 5.80 -8.38
CA ARG A 222 9.19 6.41 -8.17
C ARG A 222 10.18 6.17 -9.31
N SER A 223 10.28 4.95 -9.83
CA SER A 223 11.28 4.53 -10.81
C SER A 223 10.67 4.29 -12.17
N SER A 224 11.00 5.12 -13.16
CA SER A 224 10.54 4.91 -14.54
C SER A 224 11.07 3.61 -15.14
N VAL A 225 12.29 3.21 -14.77
CA VAL A 225 12.90 1.95 -15.23
C VAL A 225 12.09 0.75 -14.71
N LYS A 226 11.72 0.77 -13.43
CA LYS A 226 10.91 -0.31 -12.84
C LYS A 226 9.50 -0.31 -13.45
N ALA A 227 8.87 0.85 -13.59
CA ALA A 227 7.58 0.97 -14.27
C ALA A 227 7.63 0.47 -15.74
N ASP A 228 8.70 0.79 -16.48
CA ASP A 228 8.90 0.33 -17.86
C ASP A 228 9.03 -1.19 -17.93
N TYR A 229 9.82 -1.78 -17.04
CA TYR A 229 9.96 -3.23 -16.97
C TYR A 229 8.62 -3.88 -16.63
N THR A 230 7.97 -3.47 -15.54
CA THR A 230 6.70 -4.07 -15.10
C THR A 230 5.64 -3.96 -16.20
N TYR A 231 5.55 -2.81 -16.88
CA TYR A 231 4.65 -2.60 -18.01
C TYR A 231 4.93 -3.59 -19.16
N ASN A 232 6.20 -3.79 -19.51
CA ASN A 232 6.59 -4.71 -20.58
C ASN A 232 6.38 -6.17 -20.19
N LEU A 233 6.65 -6.55 -18.94
CA LEU A 233 6.37 -7.88 -18.40
C LEU A 233 4.88 -8.19 -18.50
N ILE A 234 4.02 -7.30 -18.03
CA ILE A 234 2.56 -7.46 -18.13
C ILE A 234 2.13 -7.64 -19.58
N LYS A 235 2.60 -6.78 -20.50
CA LYS A 235 2.30 -6.92 -21.93
C LYS A 235 2.74 -8.26 -22.50
N GLN A 236 3.88 -8.76 -22.05
CA GLN A 236 4.40 -10.06 -22.49
C GLN A 236 3.51 -11.20 -21.96
N LEU A 237 3.12 -11.17 -20.69
CA LEU A 237 2.17 -12.14 -20.12
C LEU A 237 0.86 -12.16 -20.92
N GLN A 238 0.28 -10.98 -21.18
CA GLN A 238 -0.94 -10.84 -21.98
C GLN A 238 -0.76 -11.37 -23.42
N ALA A 239 0.36 -11.07 -24.07
CA ALA A 239 0.67 -11.55 -25.43
C ALA A 239 0.86 -13.07 -25.50
N GLU A 240 1.32 -13.69 -24.41
CA GLU A 240 1.45 -15.15 -24.26
C GLU A 240 0.13 -15.81 -23.82
N GLY A 241 -0.96 -15.05 -23.69
CA GLY A 241 -2.27 -15.55 -23.26
C GLY A 241 -2.36 -15.89 -21.77
N ILE A 242 -1.41 -15.40 -20.95
CA ILE A 242 -1.43 -15.59 -19.51
C ILE A 242 -2.35 -14.54 -18.90
N ARG A 243 -3.33 -15.01 -18.12
CA ARG A 243 -4.28 -14.14 -17.42
C ARG A 243 -3.57 -13.27 -16.39
N ILE A 244 -3.84 -11.97 -16.46
CA ILE A 244 -3.49 -10.97 -15.46
C ILE A 244 -4.60 -9.93 -15.49
N ASP A 245 -5.25 -9.72 -14.34
CA ASP A 245 -6.46 -8.90 -14.25
C ASP A 245 -6.16 -7.51 -13.69
N GLY A 246 -5.07 -7.37 -12.92
CA GLY A 246 -4.73 -6.12 -12.29
C GLY A 246 -3.25 -5.92 -11.96
N VAL A 247 -2.92 -4.69 -11.59
CA VAL A 247 -1.61 -4.33 -11.02
C VAL A 247 -1.80 -3.69 -9.64
N GLY A 248 -0.97 -4.12 -8.69
CA GLY A 248 -0.88 -3.53 -7.37
C GLY A 248 0.26 -2.52 -7.33
N ILE A 249 -0.05 -1.27 -6.97
CA ILE A 249 0.93 -0.24 -6.63
C ILE A 249 0.98 -0.20 -5.10
N GLN A 250 2.06 -0.68 -4.49
CA GLN A 250 2.17 -0.74 -3.02
C GLN A 250 1.87 0.62 -2.38
N GLY A 251 2.45 1.71 -2.88
CA GLY A 251 2.18 3.04 -2.32
C GLY A 251 2.86 3.29 -0.97
N HIS A 252 3.99 2.64 -0.76
CA HIS A 252 4.96 2.95 0.30
C HIS A 252 5.69 4.27 0.01
N TYR A 253 5.12 5.40 0.41
CA TYR A 253 5.62 6.72 0.03
C TYR A 253 6.64 7.28 1.04
N ASP A 254 7.68 7.90 0.51
CA ASP A 254 8.64 8.65 1.31
C ASP A 254 8.00 9.96 1.84
N PHE A 255 8.59 10.54 2.89
CA PHE A 255 8.13 11.84 3.40
C PHE A 255 8.14 12.86 2.28
N TYR A 256 9.29 13.07 1.62
CA TYR A 256 9.36 13.78 0.37
C TYR A 256 10.32 13.10 -0.62
N HIS A 257 9.80 12.80 -1.81
CA HIS A 257 10.62 12.46 -2.95
C HIS A 257 10.06 13.13 -4.22
N PRO A 258 10.89 13.83 -5.05
CA PRO A 258 10.41 14.53 -6.24
C PRO A 258 9.80 13.58 -7.27
N ASN A 259 10.25 12.32 -7.27
CA ASN A 259 9.71 11.26 -8.12
C ASN A 259 8.50 10.53 -7.52
N GLU A 260 7.97 10.93 -6.37
CA GLU A 260 6.76 10.33 -5.77
C GLU A 260 5.71 11.41 -5.53
N SER A 261 5.54 12.32 -6.50
CA SER A 261 4.49 13.34 -6.46
C SER A 261 3.14 12.74 -6.87
N ALA A 262 2.04 13.33 -6.41
CA ALA A 262 0.69 12.91 -6.79
C ALA A 262 0.48 12.86 -8.32
N ARG A 263 1.11 13.78 -9.07
CA ARG A 263 1.10 13.76 -10.55
C ARG A 263 1.79 12.52 -11.13
N ARG A 264 2.88 12.04 -10.51
CA ARG A 264 3.56 10.82 -10.97
C ARG A 264 2.77 9.57 -10.62
N VAL A 265 2.12 9.55 -9.46
CA VAL A 265 1.18 8.49 -9.08
C VAL A 265 0.03 8.43 -10.09
N ASP A 266 -0.63 9.55 -10.41
CA ASP A 266 -1.67 9.64 -11.44
C ASP A 266 -1.22 9.08 -12.81
N LYS A 267 -0.02 9.48 -13.25
CA LYS A 267 0.56 8.95 -14.50
C LYS A 267 0.80 7.45 -14.46
N THR A 268 1.21 6.92 -13.32
CA THR A 268 1.51 5.49 -13.15
C THR A 268 0.22 4.68 -13.18
N ILE A 269 -0.83 5.14 -12.47
CA ILE A 269 -2.18 4.56 -12.52
C ILE A 269 -2.68 4.49 -13.97
N LYS A 270 -2.73 5.63 -14.66
CA LYS A 270 -3.21 5.71 -16.06
C LYS A 270 -2.40 4.87 -17.02
N ARG A 271 -1.09 4.76 -16.78
CA ARG A 271 -0.21 3.93 -17.62
C ARG A 271 -0.59 2.46 -17.51
N PHE A 272 -0.75 1.92 -16.32
CA PHE A 272 -1.09 0.51 -16.19
C PHE A 272 -2.55 0.23 -16.55
N ALA A 273 -3.48 1.13 -16.23
CA ALA A 273 -4.86 1.04 -16.68
C ALA A 273 -4.98 1.00 -18.22
N SER A 274 -4.05 1.63 -18.97
CA SER A 274 -4.02 1.56 -20.44
C SER A 274 -3.78 0.15 -21.01
N LEU A 275 -3.38 -0.82 -20.17
CA LEU A 275 -3.27 -2.24 -20.52
C LEU A 275 -4.59 -3.01 -20.34
N GLY A 276 -5.69 -2.31 -19.99
CA GLY A 276 -6.98 -2.93 -19.70
C GLY A 276 -7.01 -3.64 -18.34
N LEU A 277 -6.15 -3.21 -17.41
CA LEU A 277 -6.05 -3.76 -16.06
C LEU A 277 -6.80 -2.90 -15.05
N ASP A 278 -7.29 -3.54 -14.00
CA ASP A 278 -7.60 -2.85 -12.76
C ASP A 278 -6.31 -2.35 -12.09
N VAL A 279 -6.43 -1.28 -11.33
CA VAL A 279 -5.33 -0.76 -10.50
C VAL A 279 -5.76 -0.79 -9.04
N GLU A 280 -4.89 -1.28 -8.16
CA GLU A 280 -5.11 -1.19 -6.72
C GLU A 280 -3.93 -0.50 -6.05
N ILE A 281 -4.22 0.34 -5.06
CA ILE A 281 -3.19 0.81 -4.12
C ILE A 281 -3.20 -0.17 -2.96
N THR A 282 -2.12 -0.91 -2.75
CA THR A 282 -2.18 -2.17 -1.99
C THR A 282 -1.58 -2.10 -0.58
N GLU A 283 -0.65 -1.17 -0.33
CA GLU A 283 0.17 -1.11 0.89
C GLU A 283 0.44 0.33 1.32
N MET A 284 -0.57 1.21 1.25
CA MET A 284 -0.34 2.64 1.41
C MET A 284 0.09 3.02 2.82
N ASP A 285 1.19 3.76 2.88
CA ASP A 285 1.64 4.52 4.04
C ASP A 285 2.52 5.70 3.60
N ILE A 286 2.76 6.65 4.51
CA ILE A 286 3.66 7.79 4.23
C ILE A 286 4.60 7.96 5.42
N THR A 287 5.87 7.59 5.27
CA THR A 287 6.87 7.79 6.33
C THR A 287 7.10 9.28 6.62
N ILE A 288 7.47 9.62 7.85
CA ILE A 288 7.95 10.95 8.22
C ILE A 288 9.45 11.13 8.01
N TYR A 289 10.15 10.08 7.56
CA TYR A 289 11.59 10.10 7.32
C TYR A 289 11.93 10.37 5.86
N ASP A 290 13.11 10.95 5.67
CA ASP A 290 13.67 11.31 4.38
C ASP A 290 14.88 10.41 4.07
N ASP A 291 14.94 9.83 2.87
CA ASP A 291 16.06 8.99 2.41
C ASP A 291 17.43 9.71 2.51
N ILE A 292 17.44 11.04 2.50
CA ILE A 292 18.65 11.87 2.54
C ILE A 292 19.23 12.07 3.94
N LEU A 293 18.47 11.74 5.00
CA LEU A 293 18.91 11.84 6.39
C LEU A 293 18.80 10.47 7.08
N PRO A 294 19.53 9.45 6.59
CA PRO A 294 19.50 8.13 7.20
C PRO A 294 20.00 8.19 8.65
N GLY A 295 19.29 7.53 9.57
CA GLY A 295 19.70 7.37 10.98
C GLY A 295 19.20 8.45 11.95
N VAL A 296 18.46 9.47 11.48
CA VAL A 296 17.74 10.37 12.40
C VAL A 296 16.60 9.59 13.05
N LYS A 297 16.39 9.80 14.36
CA LYS A 297 15.21 9.35 15.10
C LYS A 297 14.48 10.57 15.65
N TYR A 298 13.15 10.58 15.54
CA TYR A 298 12.31 11.63 16.11
C TYR A 298 11.62 11.12 17.39
N GLU A 299 11.72 11.88 18.47
CA GLU A 299 11.00 11.58 19.72
C GLU A 299 9.52 11.95 19.64
N THR A 300 9.18 12.97 18.84
CA THR A 300 7.82 13.47 18.65
C THR A 300 7.58 13.86 17.20
N LEU A 301 6.32 13.79 16.76
CA LEU A 301 5.90 14.29 15.46
C LEU A 301 5.76 15.82 15.52
N SER A 302 6.63 16.53 14.79
CA SER A 302 6.56 17.99 14.72
C SER A 302 5.39 18.47 13.88
N GLN A 303 4.80 19.63 14.24
CA GLN A 303 3.64 20.20 13.54
C GLN A 303 3.83 20.35 12.03
N TRP A 304 5.05 20.70 11.60
CA TRP A 304 5.34 20.88 10.18
C TRP A 304 5.41 19.55 9.42
N ARG A 305 5.95 18.49 10.04
CA ARG A 305 5.95 17.14 9.46
C ARG A 305 4.54 16.60 9.35
N GLU A 306 3.74 16.76 10.41
CA GLU A 306 2.32 16.41 10.41
C GLU A 306 1.57 17.13 9.27
N THR A 307 1.70 18.46 9.19
CA THR A 307 1.04 19.26 8.14
C THR A 307 1.46 18.80 6.74
N PHE A 308 2.74 18.49 6.55
CA PHE A 308 3.24 18.05 5.26
C PHE A 308 2.71 16.66 4.87
N GLN A 309 2.73 15.70 5.81
CA GLN A 309 2.19 14.35 5.62
C GLN A 309 0.69 14.42 5.29
N ARG A 310 -0.06 15.25 6.03
CA ARG A 310 -1.48 15.52 5.81
C ARG A 310 -1.77 16.02 4.39
N GLU A 311 -1.02 17.01 3.92
CA GLU A 311 -1.19 17.55 2.57
C GLU A 311 -0.80 16.53 1.48
N ARG A 312 0.14 15.62 1.76
CA ARG A 312 0.44 14.50 0.84
C ARG A 312 -0.73 13.53 0.76
N TYR A 313 -1.26 13.09 1.90
CA TYR A 313 -2.46 12.24 1.96
C TYR A 313 -3.61 12.85 1.17
N LYS A 314 -3.94 14.12 1.42
CA LYS A 314 -4.99 14.87 0.71
C LYS A 314 -4.82 14.85 -0.81
N LYS A 315 -3.60 15.11 -1.30
CA LYS A 315 -3.29 15.14 -2.74
C LYS A 315 -3.36 13.77 -3.39
N LEU A 316 -2.85 12.74 -2.71
CA LEU A 316 -2.88 11.36 -3.21
C LEU A 316 -4.32 10.83 -3.27
N PHE A 317 -5.11 11.03 -2.22
CA PHE A 317 -6.50 10.60 -2.22
C PHE A 317 -7.38 11.39 -3.20
N LYS A 318 -7.03 12.64 -3.52
CA LYS A 318 -7.66 13.31 -4.66
C LYS A 318 -7.36 12.58 -5.97
N VAL A 319 -6.10 12.21 -6.21
CA VAL A 319 -5.72 11.44 -7.41
C VAL A 319 -6.45 10.11 -7.46
N TYR A 320 -6.59 9.40 -6.35
CA TYR A 320 -7.31 8.13 -6.34
C TYR A 320 -8.78 8.30 -6.70
N ARG A 321 -9.46 9.30 -6.12
CA ARG A 321 -10.86 9.61 -6.47
C ARG A 321 -11.02 10.04 -7.93
N ASP A 322 -10.06 10.81 -8.46
CA ASP A 322 -10.06 11.22 -9.87
C ASP A 322 -9.85 10.04 -10.84
N ASN A 323 -9.41 8.87 -10.36
CA ASN A 323 -9.19 7.64 -11.12
C ASN A 323 -10.05 6.46 -10.60
N ALA A 324 -11.21 6.75 -9.98
CA ALA A 324 -12.09 5.72 -9.43
C ALA A 324 -12.79 4.85 -10.50
N ASP A 325 -12.68 5.22 -11.78
CA ASP A 325 -13.08 4.40 -12.92
C ASP A 325 -12.18 3.18 -13.15
N VAL A 326 -10.94 3.22 -12.65
CA VAL A 326 -9.94 2.14 -12.82
C VAL A 326 -9.35 1.64 -11.50
N ILE A 327 -9.48 2.41 -10.41
CA ILE A 327 -9.06 1.98 -9.08
C ILE A 327 -10.19 1.21 -8.40
N THR A 328 -9.93 -0.05 -8.02
CA THR A 328 -10.94 -0.90 -7.37
C THR A 328 -10.79 -0.97 -5.84
N ASN A 329 -9.59 -0.73 -5.32
CA ASN A 329 -9.29 -0.77 -3.88
C ASN A 329 -8.09 0.10 -3.50
N VAL A 330 -8.15 0.72 -2.31
CA VAL A 330 -7.03 1.38 -1.63
C VAL A 330 -6.86 0.79 -0.23
N THR A 331 -5.75 0.10 0.01
CA THR A 331 -5.41 -0.54 1.29
C THR A 331 -4.31 0.24 2.02
N PHE A 332 -4.49 0.45 3.32
CA PHE A 332 -3.44 0.96 4.22
C PHE A 332 -2.61 -0.20 4.78
N TRP A 333 -1.29 -0.04 4.85
CA TRP A 333 -0.39 -1.08 5.37
C TRP A 333 -0.22 -1.00 6.89
N GLY A 334 -1.33 -1.15 7.59
CA GLY A 334 -1.39 -1.19 9.05
C GLY A 334 -2.65 -0.52 9.60
N VAL A 335 -3.04 -0.97 10.79
CA VAL A 335 -4.25 -0.51 11.49
C VAL A 335 -4.04 0.87 12.13
N ASN A 336 -2.88 1.08 12.77
CA ASN A 336 -2.54 2.31 13.48
C ASN A 336 -1.02 2.48 13.65
N ASP A 337 -0.58 3.65 14.12
CA ASP A 337 0.84 3.98 14.22
C ASP A 337 1.64 3.10 15.21
N ALA A 338 0.98 2.44 16.18
CA ALA A 338 1.63 1.60 17.19
C ALA A 338 2.17 0.27 16.63
N VAL A 339 1.58 -0.20 15.53
CA VAL A 339 1.83 -1.54 14.97
C VAL A 339 2.38 -1.51 13.54
N SER A 340 2.61 -0.33 12.97
CA SER A 340 3.19 -0.20 11.63
C SER A 340 4.59 -0.84 11.56
N TYR A 341 4.85 -1.62 10.51
CA TYR A 341 6.18 -2.22 10.27
C TYR A 341 7.29 -1.17 10.17
N ARG A 342 6.97 0.06 9.74
CA ARG A 342 7.94 1.17 9.69
C ARG A 342 8.30 1.71 11.07
N SER A 343 7.39 1.58 12.03
CA SER A 343 7.64 1.94 13.42
C SER A 343 8.41 0.84 14.16
N VAL A 344 7.91 -0.40 14.05
CA VAL A 344 8.41 -1.54 14.83
C VAL A 344 9.66 -2.16 14.21
N GLY A 345 9.71 -2.28 12.88
CA GLY A 345 10.81 -2.94 12.17
C GLY A 345 12.10 -2.12 12.11
N GLU A 346 12.00 -0.79 12.25
CA GLU A 346 13.15 0.12 12.18
C GLU A 346 13.59 0.68 13.54
N ASP A 347 13.00 0.21 14.64
CA ASP A 347 13.28 0.68 16.00
C ASP A 347 13.20 2.23 16.11
N ARG A 348 12.21 2.83 15.45
CA ARG A 348 12.00 4.28 15.41
C ARG A 348 10.52 4.62 15.22
N ALA A 349 10.01 5.65 15.88
CA ALA A 349 8.63 6.08 15.65
C ALA A 349 8.50 6.76 14.28
N ASP A 350 7.55 6.30 13.44
CA ASP A 350 7.34 6.81 12.07
C ASP A 350 5.96 7.46 11.86
N TRP A 351 4.98 7.16 12.70
CA TRP A 351 3.61 7.67 12.59
C TRP A 351 3.04 7.73 11.15
N PRO A 352 3.11 6.64 10.36
CA PRO A 352 2.91 6.75 8.92
C PRO A 352 1.45 6.63 8.47
N LEU A 353 0.51 6.34 9.39
CA LEU A 353 -0.88 5.96 9.08
C LEU A 353 -1.90 7.05 9.44
N LEU A 354 -3.19 6.71 9.33
CA LEU A 354 -4.31 7.61 9.61
C LEU A 354 -4.75 7.65 11.07
N PHE A 355 -4.39 6.63 11.85
CA PHE A 355 -4.73 6.51 13.26
C PHE A 355 -3.48 6.54 14.12
N ASP A 356 -3.54 7.25 15.24
CA ASP A 356 -2.43 7.36 16.18
C ASP A 356 -2.23 6.06 16.98
N VAL A 357 -1.27 6.07 17.91
CA VAL A 357 -0.92 4.88 18.70
C VAL A 357 -2.06 4.36 19.59
N ASP A 358 -3.04 5.21 19.88
CA ASP A 358 -4.24 4.89 20.67
C ASP A 358 -5.47 4.62 19.79
N SER A 359 -5.26 4.50 18.47
CA SER A 359 -6.29 4.31 17.44
C SER A 359 -7.28 5.47 17.27
N ASN A 360 -6.92 6.68 17.70
CA ASN A 360 -7.72 7.88 17.40
C ASN A 360 -7.40 8.42 16.00
N PRO A 361 -8.39 8.99 15.29
CA PRO A 361 -8.16 9.62 13.98
C PRO A 361 -7.15 10.78 14.07
N LYS A 362 -6.12 10.76 13.24
CA LYS A 362 -5.15 11.86 13.08
C LYS A 362 -5.67 12.93 12.13
N SER A 363 -4.97 14.06 12.04
CA SER A 363 -5.23 15.06 11.00
C SER A 363 -5.15 14.49 9.57
N ASN A 364 -4.34 13.44 9.35
CA ASN A 364 -4.31 12.68 8.09
C ASN A 364 -5.65 12.02 7.76
N TYR A 365 -6.38 11.52 8.76
CA TYR A 365 -7.70 10.90 8.58
C TYR A 365 -8.67 11.91 7.96
N TYR A 366 -8.79 13.08 8.59
CA TYR A 366 -9.68 14.14 8.13
C TYR A 366 -9.28 14.65 6.74
N ALA A 367 -7.97 14.73 6.46
CA ALA A 367 -7.48 15.13 5.14
C ALA A 367 -7.90 14.19 4.00
N VAL A 368 -8.17 12.91 4.31
CA VAL A 368 -8.71 11.98 3.32
C VAL A 368 -10.24 11.95 3.33
N THR A 369 -10.95 12.22 4.43
CA THR A 369 -12.43 12.15 4.50
C THR A 369 -13.17 13.46 4.25
N ASP A 370 -12.57 14.63 4.45
CA ASP A 370 -13.28 15.92 4.48
C ASP A 370 -14.01 16.26 3.18
N PHE A 371 -13.55 15.71 2.04
CA PHE A 371 -14.23 15.88 0.75
C PHE A 371 -15.70 15.42 0.79
N TYR A 372 -16.01 14.42 1.62
CA TYR A 372 -17.35 13.85 1.74
C TYR A 372 -18.37 14.89 2.21
N PHE A 373 -18.00 15.72 3.19
CA PHE A 373 -18.86 16.79 3.70
C PHE A 373 -18.97 18.00 2.76
N THR A 374 -18.00 18.17 1.85
CA THR A 374 -18.05 19.24 0.85
C THR A 374 -18.94 18.91 -0.36
N GLN A 375 -19.22 17.63 -0.59
CA GLN A 375 -20.09 17.18 -1.69
C GLN A 375 -21.56 17.10 -1.31
N SER A 376 -21.88 16.79 -0.04
CA SER A 376 -23.26 16.69 0.47
C SER A 376 -23.99 18.04 0.67
N VAL A 377 -23.31 19.16 0.38
CA VAL A 377 -23.85 20.53 0.47
C VAL A 377 -24.17 21.13 -0.91
N LYS A 378 -24.02 20.35 -1.99
CA LYS A 378 -24.48 20.70 -3.34
C LYS A 378 -25.65 19.81 -3.75
#